data_AF-A0PA19-F1
#
_entry.id   AF-A0PA19-F1
#
_cell.length_a   1.000
_cell.length_b   1.000
_cell.length_c   1.000
_cell.angle_alpha   90.00
_cell.angle_beta   90.00
_cell.angle_gamma   90.00
#
_symmetry.space_group_name_H-M   'P 1'
#
loop_
_entity.id
_entity.type
_entity.pdbx_description
1 polymer ?
#
loop_
_entity_poly.entity_id
_entity_poly.type
_entity_poly.pdbx_seq_one_letter_code
_entity_poly.pdbx_strand_id
1 'polypeptide(L)'
;SYLLQVLRYLIEFELKESDNPRRLLRRGTCAFSILFKLFSEGLFSAKLFLTATLHEPIMQLLVEDEDHLETDPNKLIERFSPVQQEKLFGEKGTEKFKQRVQEMVDSNEAKLVTLVNKFIGYLKQNTYCFPH
;
A
#
# COMPACT_ATOMS: atom_id res chain seq x y z
N SER A 1 -12.48 -30.26 2.26
CA SER A 1 -13.27 -29.24 3.00
C SER A 1 -14.44 -28.80 2.14
N TYR A 2 -15.67 -28.87 2.65
CA TYR A 2 -16.89 -28.46 1.92
C TYR A 2 -16.88 -26.97 1.53
N LEU A 3 -16.25 -26.11 2.34
CA LEU A 3 -16.16 -24.68 2.08
C LEU A 3 -15.36 -24.34 0.81
N LEU A 4 -14.24 -25.04 0.57
CA LEU A 4 -13.46 -24.86 -0.66
C LEU A 4 -14.25 -25.29 -1.91
N GLN A 5 -15.13 -26.30 -1.78
CA GLN A 5 -16.01 -26.70 -2.87
C GLN A 5 -17.07 -25.61 -3.13
N VAL A 6 -17.65 -25.02 -2.09
CA VAL A 6 -18.59 -23.89 -2.22
C VAL A 6 -17.90 -22.70 -2.90
N LEU A 7 -16.70 -22.31 -2.46
CA LEU A 7 -15.94 -21.24 -3.10
C LEU A 7 -15.67 -21.53 -4.58
N ARG A 8 -15.31 -22.78 -4.92
CA ARG A 8 -15.11 -23.19 -6.32
C ARG A 8 -16.39 -23.06 -7.15
N TYR A 9 -17.55 -23.46 -6.63
CA TYR A 9 -18.82 -23.26 -7.34
C TYR A 9 -19.15 -21.78 -7.54
N LEU A 10 -18.91 -20.95 -6.52
CA LEU A 10 -19.16 -19.51 -6.65
C LEU A 10 -18.23 -18.83 -7.66
N ILE A 11 -17.00 -19.34 -7.88
CA ILE A 11 -16.16 -18.89 -8.99
C ILE A 11 -16.84 -19.18 -10.34
N GLU A 12 -17.32 -20.41 -10.54
CA GLU A 12 -17.98 -20.80 -11.80
C GLU A 12 -19.29 -20.05 -12.04
N PHE A 13 -20.09 -19.77 -11.00
CA PHE A 13 -21.41 -19.14 -11.18
C PHE A 13 -21.41 -17.62 -11.06
N GLU A 14 -20.56 -17.02 -10.22
CA GLU A 14 -20.52 -15.57 -10.03
C GLU A 14 -19.42 -14.89 -10.85
N LEU A 15 -18.19 -15.44 -10.83
CA LEU A 15 -17.04 -14.76 -11.44
C LEU A 15 -16.94 -15.02 -12.94
N LYS A 16 -17.11 -16.27 -13.37
CA LYS A 16 -16.99 -16.66 -14.78
C LYS A 16 -18.11 -16.09 -15.65
N GLU A 17 -19.33 -16.02 -15.12
CA GLU A 17 -20.49 -15.47 -15.81
C GLU A 17 -20.58 -13.93 -15.74
N SER A 18 -19.67 -13.28 -15.00
CA SER A 18 -19.65 -11.81 -14.90
C SER A 18 -18.93 -11.18 -16.10
N ASP A 19 -19.56 -10.19 -16.71
CA ASP A 19 -18.89 -9.33 -17.72
C ASP A 19 -17.70 -8.55 -17.16
N ASN A 20 -17.65 -8.34 -15.83
CA ASN A 20 -16.59 -7.60 -15.17
C ASN A 20 -16.28 -8.16 -13.76
N PRO A 21 -15.60 -9.31 -13.68
CA PRO A 21 -15.31 -9.97 -12.41
C PRO A 21 -14.41 -9.12 -11.50
N ARG A 22 -13.53 -8.29 -12.09
CA ARG A 22 -12.69 -7.34 -11.31
C ARG A 22 -13.54 -6.35 -10.53
N ARG A 23 -14.57 -5.78 -11.16
CA ARG A 23 -15.51 -4.86 -10.50
C ARG A 23 -16.32 -5.58 -9.43
N LEU A 24 -16.75 -6.82 -9.70
CA LEU A 24 -17.52 -7.63 -8.74
C LEU A 24 -16.71 -7.90 -7.46
N LEU A 25 -15.47 -8.36 -7.61
CA LEU A 25 -14.53 -8.60 -6.50
C LEU A 25 -14.20 -7.33 -5.73
N ARG A 26 -13.95 -6.21 -6.43
CA ARG A 26 -13.65 -4.92 -5.78
C ARG A 26 -14.82 -4.38 -4.95
N ARG A 27 -16.08 -4.62 -5.37
CA ARG A 27 -17.26 -4.24 -4.58
C ARG A 27 -17.37 -5.07 -3.30
N GLY A 28 -16.94 -6.33 -3.34
CA GLY A 28 -16.92 -7.21 -2.16
C GLY A 28 -18.30 -7.67 -1.69
N THR A 29 -19.36 -7.46 -2.48
CA THR A 29 -20.74 -7.74 -2.09
C THR A 29 -21.29 -9.07 -2.60
N CYS A 30 -20.58 -9.77 -3.48
CA CYS A 30 -21.01 -11.09 -3.99
C CYS A 30 -20.69 -12.20 -2.99
N ALA A 31 -21.36 -13.34 -3.10
CA ALA A 31 -21.23 -14.42 -2.12
C ALA A 31 -19.80 -14.98 -2.10
N PHE A 32 -19.14 -15.09 -3.27
CA PHE A 32 -17.73 -15.47 -3.34
C PHE A 32 -16.86 -14.53 -2.50
N SER A 33 -17.01 -13.22 -2.69
CA SER A 33 -16.14 -12.23 -2.03
C SER A 33 -16.31 -12.25 -0.51
N ILE A 34 -17.55 -12.35 -0.04
CA ILE A 34 -17.87 -12.41 1.39
C ILE A 34 -17.31 -13.69 2.01
N LEU A 35 -17.57 -14.85 1.40
CA LEU A 35 -17.11 -16.13 1.94
C LEU A 35 -15.60 -16.29 1.85
N PHE A 36 -14.97 -15.84 0.75
CA PHE A 36 -13.52 -15.90 0.59
C PHE A 36 -12.81 -15.04 1.64
N LYS A 37 -13.34 -13.84 1.92
CA LYS A 37 -12.83 -12.96 2.97
C LYS A 37 -12.93 -13.63 4.34
N LEU A 38 -14.12 -14.10 4.72
CA LEU A 38 -14.34 -14.77 6.02
C LEU A 38 -13.46 -16.01 6.18
N PHE A 39 -13.33 -16.80 5.12
CA PHE A 39 -12.43 -17.96 5.10
C PHE A 39 -10.98 -17.54 5.34
N SER A 40 -10.47 -16.60 4.53
CA SER A 40 -9.06 -16.17 4.59
C SER A 40 -8.71 -15.51 5.93
N GLU A 41 -9.60 -14.69 6.49
CA GLU A 41 -9.42 -14.05 7.80
C GLU A 41 -9.52 -15.05 8.98
N GLY A 42 -10.29 -16.13 8.80
CA GLY A 42 -10.43 -17.21 9.77
C GLY A 42 -9.22 -18.15 9.82
N LEU A 43 -8.40 -18.19 8.78
CA LEU A 43 -7.20 -19.03 8.74
C LEU A 43 -6.10 -18.47 9.63
N PHE A 44 -5.68 -19.26 10.63
CA PHE A 44 -4.53 -18.90 11.45
C PHE A 44 -3.24 -18.76 10.63
N SER A 45 -3.06 -19.61 9.61
CA SER A 45 -1.93 -19.52 8.67
C SER A 45 -1.90 -18.19 7.91
N ALA A 46 -3.06 -17.62 7.56
CA ALA A 46 -3.12 -16.31 6.92
C ALA A 46 -2.65 -15.19 7.85
N LYS A 47 -3.04 -15.26 9.13
CA LYS A 47 -2.53 -14.32 10.15
C LYS A 47 -1.02 -14.45 10.32
N LEU A 48 -0.51 -15.68 10.38
CA LEU A 48 0.91 -15.94 10.57
C LEU A 48 1.73 -15.47 9.36
N PHE A 49 1.24 -15.70 8.13
CA PHE A 49 1.82 -15.15 6.90
C PHE A 49 1.87 -13.63 6.93
N LEU A 50 0.72 -12.97 7.20
CA LEU A 50 0.66 -11.51 7.25
C LEU A 50 1.60 -10.93 8.30
N THR A 51 1.65 -11.51 9.50
CA THR A 51 2.61 -11.09 10.54
C THR A 51 4.05 -11.25 10.07
N ALA A 52 4.43 -12.40 9.51
CA ALA A 52 5.78 -12.65 9.01
C ALA A 52 6.19 -11.66 7.88
N THR A 53 5.22 -11.29 7.03
CA THR A 53 5.47 -10.39 5.88
C THR A 53 5.41 -8.90 6.21
N LEU A 54 4.60 -8.48 7.20
CA LEU A 54 4.27 -7.07 7.40
C LEU A 54 4.81 -6.52 8.72
N HIS A 55 5.00 -7.35 9.74
CA HIS A 55 5.40 -6.86 11.07
C HIS A 55 6.71 -6.06 10.99
N GLU A 56 7.77 -6.67 10.43
CA GLU A 56 9.08 -6.04 10.34
C GLU A 56 9.08 -4.74 9.50
N PRO A 57 8.57 -4.72 8.24
CA PRO A 57 8.58 -3.48 7.47
C PRO A 57 7.68 -2.39 8.06
N ILE A 58 6.59 -2.73 8.76
CA ILE A 58 5.79 -1.74 9.51
C ILE A 58 6.58 -1.17 10.68
N MET A 59 7.21 -2.03 11.50
CA MET A 59 8.00 -1.56 12.64
C MET A 59 9.16 -0.68 12.21
N GLN A 60 9.85 -1.04 11.13
CA GLN A 60 10.94 -0.23 10.59
C GLN A 60 10.42 1.13 10.09
N LEU A 61 9.26 1.19 9.44
CA LEU A 61 8.63 2.46 9.05
C LEU A 61 8.25 3.32 10.27
N LEU A 62 7.81 2.72 11.37
CA LEU A 62 7.44 3.46 12.59
C LEU A 62 8.65 3.99 13.38
N VAL A 63 9.81 3.32 13.26
CA VAL A 63 11.05 3.70 13.97
C VAL A 63 11.89 4.70 13.16
N GLU A 64 11.78 4.67 11.83
CA GLU A 64 12.34 5.69 10.93
C GLU A 64 11.53 7.01 11.10
N ASP A 65 11.91 7.81 12.10
CA ASP A 65 11.26 9.06 12.55
C ASP A 65 10.88 10.03 11.41
N GLU A 66 9.59 10.41 11.37
CA GLU A 66 8.90 11.53 10.68
C GLU A 66 9.36 11.97 9.27
N ASP A 67 9.88 11.09 8.43
CA ASP A 67 10.14 11.45 7.03
C ASP A 67 8.81 11.73 6.30
N HIS A 68 8.61 12.99 5.95
CA HIS A 68 7.38 13.49 5.36
C HIS A 68 7.33 13.13 3.87
N LEU A 69 6.64 12.03 3.52
CA LEU A 69 6.54 11.48 2.15
C LEU A 69 5.54 12.21 1.24
N GLU A 70 5.42 13.53 1.36
CA GLU A 70 4.52 14.33 0.51
C GLU A 70 5.12 14.50 -0.90
N THR A 71 4.32 14.24 -1.92
CA THR A 71 4.72 14.25 -3.34
C THR A 71 3.98 15.32 -4.14
N ASP A 72 2.94 15.93 -3.56
CA ASP A 72 2.31 17.11 -4.14
C ASP A 72 3.13 18.37 -3.77
N PRO A 73 3.65 19.12 -4.76
CA PRO A 73 4.48 20.30 -4.50
C PRO A 73 3.79 21.36 -3.64
N ASN A 74 2.48 21.58 -3.80
CA ASN A 74 1.75 22.61 -3.07
C ASN A 74 1.55 22.20 -1.62
N LYS A 75 1.11 20.96 -1.39
CA LYS A 75 0.95 20.43 -0.04
C LYS A 75 2.28 20.32 0.71
N LEU A 76 3.36 19.99 0.00
CA LEU A 76 4.69 19.92 0.59
C LEU A 76 5.09 21.29 1.19
N ILE A 77 4.88 22.36 0.42
CA ILE A 77 5.21 23.73 0.85
C ILE A 77 4.36 24.14 2.05
N GLU A 78 3.06 23.83 2.07
CA GLU A 78 2.11 24.21 3.12
C GLU A 78 2.52 23.74 4.53
N ARG A 79 3.33 22.69 4.62
CA ARG A 79 3.83 22.15 5.89
C ARG A 79 4.89 23.02 6.56
N PHE A 80 5.58 23.84 5.79
CA PHE A 80 6.65 24.69 6.28
C PHE A 80 6.10 26.09 6.60
N SER A 81 6.53 26.67 7.71
CA SER A 81 6.29 28.09 7.99
C SER A 81 6.93 28.95 6.89
N PRO A 82 6.45 30.19 6.65
CA PRO A 82 7.04 31.08 5.63
C PRO A 82 8.56 31.26 5.78
N VAL A 83 9.05 31.35 7.03
CA VAL A 83 10.48 31.45 7.35
C VAL A 83 11.26 30.18 6.96
N GLN A 84 10.67 29.00 7.15
CA GLN A 84 11.28 27.74 6.71
C GLN A 84 11.25 27.59 5.20
N GLN A 85 10.15 28.01 4.55
CA GLN A 85 10.04 27.98 3.09
C GLN A 85 11.13 28.82 2.44
N GLU A 86 11.36 30.03 2.95
CA GLU A 86 12.40 30.91 2.43
C GLU A 86 13.82 30.34 2.65
N LYS A 87 14.06 29.71 3.81
CA LYS A 87 15.35 29.05 4.10
C LYS A 87 15.61 27.82 3.23
N LEU A 88 14.60 26.97 3.05
CA LEU A 88 14.71 25.70 2.33
C LEU A 88 14.69 25.92 0.81
N PHE A 89 13.70 26.67 0.33
CA PHE A 89 13.41 26.80 -1.10
C PHE A 89 13.89 28.13 -1.69
N GLY A 90 14.07 29.18 -0.88
CA GLY A 90 14.44 30.51 -1.34
C GLY A 90 13.23 31.43 -1.55
N GLU A 91 13.41 32.49 -2.31
CA GLU A 91 12.35 33.47 -2.58
C GLU A 91 11.23 32.85 -3.43
N LYS A 92 9.98 33.00 -2.98
CA LYS A 92 8.79 32.49 -3.67
C LYS A 92 8.66 33.08 -5.07
N GLY A 93 8.25 32.24 -6.02
CA GLY A 93 8.03 32.65 -7.41
C GLY A 93 9.30 32.62 -8.27
N THR A 94 10.48 32.43 -7.68
CA THR A 94 11.71 32.24 -8.43
C THR A 94 11.80 30.83 -9.04
N GLU A 95 12.56 30.68 -10.14
CA GLU A 95 12.83 29.36 -10.72
C GLU A 95 13.63 28.47 -9.75
N LYS A 96 14.53 29.06 -8.95
CA LYS A 96 15.28 28.34 -7.91
C LYS A 96 14.36 27.74 -6.85
N PHE A 97 13.31 28.47 -6.47
CA PHE A 97 12.28 27.95 -5.55
C PHE A 97 11.57 26.73 -6.13
N LYS A 98 11.11 26.82 -7.38
CA LYS A 98 10.45 25.70 -8.06
C LYS A 98 11.38 24.48 -8.16
N GLN A 99 12.65 24.68 -8.52
CA GLN A 99 13.64 23.60 -8.61
C GLN A 99 13.84 22.90 -7.26
N ARG A 100 14.05 23.65 -6.17
CA ARG A 100 14.25 23.04 -4.85
C ARG A 100 13.02 22.31 -4.30
N VAL A 101 11.83 22.82 -4.59
CA VAL A 101 10.59 22.12 -4.25
C VAL A 101 10.52 20.81 -5.03
N GLN A 102 10.84 20.83 -6.33
CA GLN A 102 10.86 19.63 -7.15
C GLN A 102 11.89 18.61 -6.67
N GLU A 103 13.11 19.04 -6.33
CA GLU A 103 14.17 18.16 -5.78
C GLU A 103 13.70 17.44 -4.50
N MET A 104 12.95 18.14 -3.64
CA MET A 104 12.40 17.54 -2.43
C MET A 104 11.25 16.57 -2.74
N VAL A 105 10.39 16.87 -3.71
CA VAL A 105 9.36 15.95 -4.21
C VAL A 105 10.01 14.68 -4.78
N ASP A 106 11.00 14.82 -5.65
CA ASP A 106 11.72 13.69 -6.27
C ASP A 106 12.40 12.82 -5.20
N SER A 107 12.99 13.45 -4.18
CA SER A 107 13.55 12.75 -3.02
C SER A 107 12.47 11.97 -2.25
N ASN A 108 11.29 12.56 -2.03
CA ASN A 108 10.18 11.88 -1.35
C ASN A 108 9.62 10.71 -2.17
N GLU A 109 9.52 10.86 -3.49
CA GLU A 109 9.16 9.77 -4.40
C GLU A 109 10.17 8.61 -4.31
N ALA A 110 11.47 8.91 -4.32
CA ALA A 110 12.52 7.90 -4.20
C ALA A 110 12.45 7.14 -2.86
N LYS A 111 12.18 7.85 -1.76
CA LYS A 111 11.94 7.25 -0.44
C LYS A 111 10.71 6.34 -0.46
N LEU A 112 9.59 6.80 -1.03
CA LEU A 112 8.37 6.00 -1.18
C LEU A 112 8.61 4.72 -1.99
N VAL A 113 9.33 4.81 -3.11
CA VAL A 113 9.68 3.65 -3.94
C VAL A 113 10.52 2.66 -3.14
N THR A 114 11.51 3.15 -2.38
CA THR A 114 12.35 2.31 -1.51
C THR A 114 11.51 1.60 -0.44
N LEU A 115 10.60 2.32 0.22
CA LEU A 115 9.69 1.78 1.20
C LEU A 115 8.78 0.69 0.59
N VAL A 116 8.12 0.97 -0.54
CA VAL A 116 7.25 0.00 -1.21
C VAL A 116 8.02 -1.25 -1.62
N ASN A 117 9.23 -1.10 -2.16
CA ASN A 117 10.08 -2.23 -2.54
C ASN A 117 10.49 -3.08 -1.33
N LYS A 118 10.66 -2.48 -0.15
CA LYS A 118 10.89 -3.18 1.10
C LYS A 118 9.71 -4.09 1.45
N PHE A 119 8.48 -3.54 1.45
CA PHE A 119 7.26 -4.34 1.67
C PHE A 119 7.10 -5.48 0.64
N ILE A 120 7.35 -5.20 -0.65
CA ILE A 120 7.33 -6.22 -1.71
C ILE A 120 8.39 -7.30 -1.45
N GLY A 121 9.58 -6.92 -0.99
CA GLY A 121 10.65 -7.83 -0.61
C GLY A 121 10.22 -8.81 0.47
N TYR A 122 9.66 -8.31 1.58
CA TYR A 122 9.16 -9.15 2.67
C TYR A 122 8.01 -10.06 2.24
N LEU A 123 7.09 -9.58 1.39
CA LEU A 123 6.03 -10.42 0.82
C LEU A 123 6.58 -11.59 0.00
N LYS A 124 7.58 -11.34 -0.85
CA LYS A 124 8.21 -12.37 -1.68
C LYS A 124 9.00 -13.38 -0.84
N GLN A 125 9.76 -12.91 0.14
CA GLN A 125 10.62 -13.74 0.99
C GLN A 125 9.83 -14.70 1.87
N ASN A 126 8.63 -14.31 2.31
CA ASN A 126 7.80 -15.12 3.20
C ASN A 126 6.76 -15.98 2.46
N THR A 127 6.87 -16.14 1.14
CA THR A 127 5.96 -16.99 0.35
C THR A 127 5.93 -18.46 0.81
N TYR A 128 6.98 -18.94 1.48
CA TYR A 128 7.04 -20.29 2.05
C TYR A 128 5.98 -20.56 3.13
N CYS A 129 5.44 -19.52 3.80
CA CYS A 129 4.39 -19.67 4.81
C CYS A 129 3.02 -19.19 4.31
N PHE A 130 2.84 -19.05 2.99
CA PHE A 130 1.55 -18.69 2.39
C PHE A 130 0.49 -19.78 2.70
N PRO A 131 -0.77 -19.41 3.01
CA PRO A 131 -1.82 -20.37 3.34
C PRO A 131 -2.08 -21.39 2.22
N HIS A 132 -2.14 -22.67 2.58
CA HIS A 132 -2.50 -23.80 1.71
C HIS A 132 -3.97 -24.18 1.81
#